data_AF-A0A928EBF8-F1
#
_entry.id   AF-A0A928EBF8-F1
#
_cell.length_a   1.000
_cell.length_b   1.000
_cell.length_c   1.000
_cell.angle_alpha   90.00
_cell.angle_beta   90.00
_cell.angle_gamma   90.00
#
_symmetry.space_group_name_H-M   'P 1'
#
loop_
_entity.id
_entity.type
_entity.pdbx_description
1 polymer ?
#
loop_
_entity_poly.entity_id
_entity_poly.type
_entity_poly.pdbx_seq_one_letter_code
_entity_poly.pdbx_strand_id
1 'polypeptide(L)'
;MAMAKEVRMPGIATHHVFGCELYRRLDGVIGVSPASKQAFLLGNLGPDPFFHLVAAPALLRFSRVGQRMHASDPERLLDAVHRHAVVDAASEADGASSAYALGFLCHYLLDSTIHPLVYAQQHAIADGGVEGLPFEGPWLQRSVHATIETEIDEYLLTTHLGATAATYPPHEEMLRC
;
A
#
# COMPACT_ATOMS: atom_id res chain seq x y z
N MET A 1 -21.91 -20.62 -12.93
CA MET A 1 -21.89 -19.62 -11.84
C MET A 1 -20.45 -19.48 -11.38
N ALA A 2 -19.72 -18.51 -11.93
CA ALA A 2 -18.40 -18.18 -11.42
C ALA A 2 -18.64 -17.43 -10.11
N MET A 3 -18.31 -18.05 -8.98
CA MET A 3 -18.14 -17.34 -7.71
C MET A 3 -17.14 -16.23 -8.00
N ALA A 4 -17.57 -14.97 -7.88
CA ALA A 4 -16.65 -13.85 -7.83
C ALA A 4 -15.71 -14.16 -6.67
N LYS A 5 -14.50 -14.59 -7.01
CA LYS A 5 -13.45 -14.88 -6.04
C LYS A 5 -13.21 -13.53 -5.36
N GLU A 6 -13.71 -13.37 -4.14
CA GLU A 6 -13.50 -12.19 -3.30
C GLU A 6 -12.06 -11.73 -3.48
N VAL A 7 -11.89 -10.62 -4.20
CA VAL A 7 -10.59 -9.99 -4.36
C VAL A 7 -10.35 -9.32 -3.01
N ARG A 8 -9.80 -10.08 -2.06
CA ARG A 8 -9.30 -9.52 -0.81
C ARG A 8 -8.20 -8.53 -1.17
N MET A 9 -8.33 -7.30 -0.68
CA MET A 9 -7.52 -6.13 -1.02
C MET A 9 -6.55 -5.88 0.13
N PRO A 10 -5.37 -6.52 0.16
CA PRO A 10 -4.48 -6.41 1.31
C PRO A 10 -3.83 -5.02 1.41
N GLY A 11 -3.67 -4.53 2.64
CA GLY A 11 -2.77 -3.44 3.05
C GLY A 11 -3.18 -2.02 2.66
N ILE A 12 -4.13 -1.86 1.74
CA ILE A 12 -4.41 -0.57 1.12
C ILE A 12 -5.12 0.41 2.08
N ALA A 13 -5.92 -0.11 3.03
CA ALA A 13 -6.55 0.73 4.05
C ALA A 13 -5.56 1.12 5.14
N THR A 14 -4.64 0.22 5.51
CA THR A 14 -3.56 0.48 6.46
C THR A 14 -2.70 1.66 5.98
N HIS A 15 -2.27 1.63 4.71
CA HIS A 15 -1.56 2.77 4.12
C HIS A 15 -2.40 4.05 4.14
N HIS A 16 -3.68 3.98 3.78
CA HIS A 16 -4.54 5.15 3.76
C HIS A 16 -4.68 5.80 5.15
N VAL A 17 -5.03 5.03 6.18
CA VAL A 17 -5.17 5.53 7.57
C VAL A 17 -3.86 6.14 8.06
N PHE A 18 -2.75 5.43 7.84
CA PHE A 18 -1.41 5.90 8.20
C PHE A 18 -1.04 7.22 7.49
N GLY A 19 -1.26 7.28 6.18
CA GLY A 19 -0.98 8.46 5.36
C GLY A 19 -1.79 9.67 5.79
N CYS A 20 -3.09 9.51 6.03
CA CYS A 20 -3.93 10.60 6.52
C CYS A 20 -3.49 11.12 7.89
N GLU A 21 -3.13 10.22 8.81
CA GLU A 21 -2.62 10.60 10.12
C GLU A 21 -1.28 11.35 10.04
N LEU A 22 -0.35 10.87 9.20
CA LEU A 22 0.92 11.55 8.98
C LEU A 22 0.73 12.92 8.33
N TYR A 23 -0.10 13.01 7.30
CA TYR A 23 -0.37 14.28 6.61
C TYR A 23 -0.90 15.33 7.59
N ARG A 24 -1.87 14.98 8.43
CA ARG A 24 -2.42 15.89 9.46
C ARG A 24 -1.37 16.40 10.45
N ARG A 25 -0.28 15.66 10.67
CA ARG A 25 0.79 16.02 11.62
C ARG A 25 1.95 16.75 10.93
N LEU A 26 2.15 16.54 9.63
CA LEU A 26 3.36 16.91 8.90
C LEU A 26 3.07 17.72 7.62
N ASP A 27 1.87 18.29 7.47
CA ASP A 27 1.47 19.11 6.31
C ASP A 27 2.41 20.31 6.07
N GLY A 28 3.00 20.88 7.12
CA GLY A 28 4.03 21.91 7.01
C GLY A 28 5.33 21.45 6.34
N VAL A 29 5.62 20.14 6.34
CA VAL A 29 6.77 19.52 5.66
C VAL A 29 6.37 18.98 4.29
N ILE A 30 5.19 18.36 4.20
CA ILE A 30 4.69 17.70 2.99
C ILE A 30 4.20 18.72 1.95
N GLY A 31 3.66 19.84 2.40
CA GLY A 31 2.96 20.82 1.58
C GLY A 31 1.46 20.84 1.86
N VAL A 32 0.86 22.03 1.75
CA VAL A 32 -0.57 22.27 2.03
C VAL A 32 -1.42 22.40 0.77
N SER A 33 -0.80 22.32 -0.42
CA SER A 33 -1.52 22.39 -1.69
C SER A 33 -2.30 21.08 -1.92
N PRO A 34 -3.48 21.11 -2.56
CA PRO A 34 -4.20 19.89 -2.91
C PRO A 34 -3.35 18.90 -3.71
N ALA A 35 -2.49 19.41 -4.59
CA ALA A 35 -1.56 18.60 -5.39
C ALA A 35 -0.52 17.90 -4.50
N SER A 36 0.15 18.62 -3.59
CA SER A 36 1.11 18.02 -2.65
C SER A 36 0.47 16.98 -1.74
N LYS A 37 -0.74 17.24 -1.21
CA LYS A 37 -1.49 16.27 -0.43
C LYS A 37 -1.77 14.99 -1.20
N GLN A 38 -2.36 15.11 -2.38
CA GLN A 38 -2.72 13.95 -3.20
C GLN A 38 -1.48 13.19 -3.66
N ALA A 39 -0.41 13.90 -4.01
CA ALA A 39 0.86 13.29 -4.39
C ALA A 39 1.48 12.51 -3.21
N PHE A 40 1.47 13.08 -2.00
CA PHE A 40 1.90 12.38 -0.79
C PHE A 40 1.08 11.12 -0.52
N LEU A 41 -0.26 11.23 -0.53
CA LEU A 41 -1.13 10.08 -0.29
C LEU A 41 -0.92 8.99 -1.35
N LEU A 42 -0.77 9.38 -2.62
CA LEU A 42 -0.47 8.45 -3.70
C LEU A 42 0.90 7.78 -3.53
N GLY A 43 1.93 8.54 -3.16
CA GLY A 43 3.25 8.02 -2.85
C GLY A 43 3.21 7.02 -1.69
N ASN A 44 2.41 7.32 -0.66
CA ASN A 44 2.23 6.47 0.52
C ASN A 44 1.47 5.16 0.26
N LEU A 45 0.79 5.03 -0.87
CA LEU A 45 0.29 3.73 -1.37
C LEU A 45 1.40 2.90 -2.02
N GLY A 46 2.55 3.50 -2.33
CA GLY A 46 3.68 2.81 -2.92
C GLY A 46 3.35 2.13 -4.27
N PRO A 47 3.89 0.93 -4.54
CA PRO A 47 3.57 0.14 -5.72
C PRO A 47 2.23 -0.60 -5.62
N ASP A 48 1.55 -0.59 -4.48
CA ASP A 48 0.41 -1.47 -4.21
C ASP A 48 -0.74 -1.33 -5.19
N PRO A 49 -1.16 -0.11 -5.61
CA PRO A 49 -2.18 0.08 -6.63
C PRO A 49 -1.97 -0.76 -7.90
N PHE A 50 -0.72 -1.05 -8.28
CA PHE A 50 -0.41 -1.87 -9.46
C PHE A 50 -0.77 -3.37 -9.29
N PHE A 51 -0.84 -3.88 -8.06
CA PHE A 51 -1.27 -5.26 -7.78
C PHE A 51 -2.79 -5.41 -7.83
N HIS A 52 -3.54 -4.31 -7.73
CA HIS A 52 -5.00 -4.29 -7.80
C HIS A 52 -5.54 -4.15 -9.24
N LEU A 53 -4.66 -3.98 -10.24
CA LEU A 53 -5.04 -3.84 -11.65
C LEU A 53 -5.65 -5.11 -12.27
N VAL A 54 -5.67 -6.23 -11.55
CA VAL A 54 -6.35 -7.47 -11.99
C VAL A 54 -7.84 -7.26 -12.22
N ALA A 55 -8.46 -6.30 -11.52
CA ALA A 55 -9.85 -5.90 -11.73
C ALA A 55 -10.08 -5.11 -13.05
N ALA A 56 -9.01 -4.65 -13.72
CA ALA A 56 -9.08 -3.85 -14.94
C ALA A 56 -8.14 -4.42 -16.02
N PRO A 57 -8.60 -5.39 -16.85
CA PRO A 57 -7.77 -6.09 -17.83
C PRO A 57 -6.96 -5.19 -18.76
N ALA A 58 -7.52 -4.03 -19.15
CA ALA A 58 -6.82 -3.04 -19.98
C ALA A 58 -5.56 -2.46 -19.31
N LEU A 59 -5.52 -2.44 -17.97
CA LEU A 59 -4.43 -1.89 -17.17
C LEU A 59 -3.41 -2.96 -16.72
N LEU A 60 -3.68 -4.25 -16.95
CA LEU A 60 -2.78 -5.35 -16.56
C LEU A 60 -1.35 -5.18 -17.08
N ARG A 61 -1.16 -4.52 -18.23
CA ARG A 61 0.17 -4.18 -18.77
C ARG A 61 1.04 -3.39 -17.80
N PHE A 62 0.43 -2.65 -16.87
CA PHE A 62 1.12 -1.86 -15.85
C PHE A 62 1.42 -2.64 -14.57
N SER A 63 0.85 -3.83 -14.37
CA SER A 63 1.21 -4.70 -13.23
C SER A 63 2.70 -5.04 -13.21
N ARG A 64 3.36 -5.05 -14.38
CA ARG A 64 4.81 -5.24 -14.51
C ARG A 64 5.60 -4.09 -13.88
N VAL A 65 5.04 -2.88 -13.78
CA VAL A 65 5.66 -1.75 -13.07
C VAL A 65 5.70 -2.04 -11.58
N GLY A 66 4.54 -2.36 -10.97
CA GLY A 66 4.46 -2.75 -9.56
C GLY A 66 5.38 -3.93 -9.22
N GLN A 67 5.39 -4.98 -10.06
CA GLN A 67 6.31 -6.11 -9.87
C GLN A 67 7.78 -5.70 -9.93
N ARG A 68 8.16 -4.80 -10.86
CA ARG A 68 9.53 -4.29 -10.94
C ARG A 68 9.89 -3.46 -9.72
N MET A 69 8.99 -2.61 -9.25
CA MET A 69 9.19 -1.80 -8.04
C MET A 69 9.39 -2.71 -6.83
N HIS A 70 8.49 -3.68 -6.62
CA HIS A 70 8.55 -4.60 -5.50
C HIS A 70 9.77 -5.57 -5.55
N ALA A 71 10.21 -5.98 -6.74
CA ALA A 71 11.39 -6.83 -6.88
C ALA A 71 12.72 -6.05 -6.92
N SER A 72 12.67 -4.72 -6.93
CA SER A 72 13.88 -3.90 -6.94
C SER A 72 14.52 -3.90 -5.56
N ASP A 73 15.84 -3.71 -5.56
CA ASP A 73 16.56 -3.37 -4.34
C ASP A 73 15.97 -2.07 -3.75
N PRO A 74 15.52 -2.09 -2.48
CA PRO A 74 14.81 -0.93 -1.90
C PRO A 74 15.65 0.34 -1.86
N GLU A 75 16.95 0.24 -1.59
CA GLU A 75 17.86 1.39 -1.58
C GLU A 75 17.92 2.05 -2.95
N ARG A 76 18.11 1.25 -4.02
CA ARG A 76 18.12 1.76 -5.39
C ARG A 76 16.80 2.39 -5.82
N LEU A 77 15.67 1.82 -5.39
CA LEU A 77 14.36 2.36 -5.73
C LEU A 77 14.10 3.69 -5.01
N LEU A 78 14.38 3.75 -3.71
CA LEU A 78 14.26 4.97 -2.91
C LEU A 78 15.17 6.08 -3.43
N ASP A 79 16.43 5.76 -3.77
CA ASP A 79 17.36 6.71 -4.38
C ASP A 79 16.84 7.23 -5.73
N ALA A 80 16.29 6.35 -6.58
CA ALA A 80 15.72 6.77 -7.86
C ALA A 80 14.53 7.73 -7.67
N VAL A 81 13.60 7.41 -6.76
CA VAL A 81 12.45 8.27 -6.44
C VAL A 81 12.92 9.61 -5.88
N HIS A 82 13.88 9.61 -4.95
CA HIS A 82 14.46 10.83 -4.38
C HIS A 82 15.13 11.72 -5.43
N ARG A 83 15.99 11.14 -6.30
CA ARG A 83 16.68 11.90 -7.35
C ARG A 83 15.70 12.56 -8.32
N HIS A 84 14.65 11.86 -8.71
CA HIS A 84 13.60 12.44 -9.56
C HIS A 84 12.90 13.60 -8.85
N ALA A 85 12.51 13.42 -7.59
CA ALA A 85 11.86 14.49 -6.82
C ALA A 85 12.73 15.75 -6.68
N VAL A 86 14.05 15.60 -6.47
CA VAL A 86 14.98 16.74 -6.39
C VAL A 86 15.09 17.48 -7.72
N VAL A 87 15.11 16.77 -8.85
CA VAL A 87 15.16 17.39 -10.18
C VAL A 87 13.87 18.16 -10.48
N ASP A 88 12.71 17.55 -10.21
CA ASP A 88 11.42 18.14 -10.53
C ASP A 88 11.07 19.31 -9.59
N ALA A 89 11.46 19.23 -8.31
CA ALA A 89 11.27 20.30 -7.32
C ALA A 89 11.89 21.65 -7.72
N ALA A 90 12.92 21.65 -8.57
CA ALA A 90 13.51 22.87 -9.09
C ALA A 90 12.58 23.63 -10.07
N SER A 91 11.54 22.97 -10.58
CA SER A 91 10.62 23.50 -11.60
C SER A 91 9.15 23.45 -11.21
N GLU A 92 8.78 22.66 -10.20
CA GLU A 92 7.41 22.54 -9.69
C GLU A 92 7.08 23.59 -8.63
N ALA A 93 6.01 24.35 -8.86
CA ALA A 93 5.55 25.37 -7.90
C ALA A 93 4.76 24.79 -6.71
N ASP A 94 4.16 23.60 -6.86
CA ASP A 94 3.25 23.01 -5.88
C ASP A 94 3.89 21.95 -4.96
N GLY A 95 5.15 21.56 -5.24
CA GLY A 95 5.93 20.60 -4.46
C GLY A 95 5.48 19.14 -4.61
N ALA A 96 4.64 18.81 -5.61
CA ALA A 96 4.03 17.50 -5.74
C ALA A 96 5.05 16.34 -5.80
N SER A 97 6.15 16.49 -6.54
CA SER A 97 7.16 15.43 -6.66
C SER A 97 7.90 15.16 -5.35
N SER A 98 8.19 16.20 -4.57
CA SER A 98 8.77 16.04 -3.22
C SER A 98 7.78 15.38 -2.26
N ALA A 99 6.51 15.79 -2.30
CA ALA A 99 5.46 15.19 -1.50
C ALA A 99 5.25 13.70 -1.84
N TYR A 100 5.26 13.33 -3.13
CA TYR A 100 5.22 11.95 -3.58
C TYR A 100 6.39 11.12 -3.06
N ALA A 101 7.61 11.65 -3.14
CA ALA A 101 8.79 10.94 -2.63
C ALA A 101 8.74 10.73 -1.10
N LEU A 102 8.25 11.72 -0.34
CA LEU A 102 8.00 11.57 1.10
C LEU A 102 6.95 10.49 1.37
N GLY A 103 5.85 10.48 0.62
CA GLY A 103 4.84 9.43 0.70
C GLY A 103 5.44 8.05 0.43
N PHE A 104 6.23 7.92 -0.64
CA PHE A 104 6.87 6.66 -1.03
C PHE A 104 7.85 6.14 0.04
N LEU A 105 8.57 7.04 0.70
CA LEU A 105 9.38 6.69 1.87
C LEU A 105 8.52 6.21 3.04
N CYS A 106 7.39 6.87 3.30
CA CYS A 106 6.44 6.46 4.34
C CYS A 106 5.85 5.07 4.09
N HIS A 107 5.53 4.73 2.85
CA HIS A 107 5.14 3.36 2.46
C HIS A 107 6.21 2.34 2.87
N TYR A 108 7.47 2.56 2.45
CA TYR A 108 8.56 1.65 2.79
C TYR A 108 8.79 1.53 4.31
N LEU A 109 8.69 2.64 5.04
CA LEU A 109 8.81 2.65 6.50
C LEU A 109 7.70 1.83 7.16
N LEU A 110 6.45 1.93 6.68
CA LEU A 110 5.34 1.15 7.23
C LEU A 110 5.53 -0.35 6.97
N ASP A 111 5.79 -0.74 5.72
CA ASP A 111 5.97 -2.13 5.31
C ASP A 111 7.11 -2.79 6.07
N SER A 112 8.28 -2.15 6.09
CA SER A 112 9.45 -2.67 6.80
C SER A 112 9.23 -2.81 8.31
N THR A 113 8.36 -1.99 8.89
CA THR A 113 8.02 -2.05 10.32
C THR A 113 7.01 -3.16 10.63
N ILE A 114 6.00 -3.34 9.77
CA ILE A 114 4.88 -4.26 10.05
C ILE A 114 5.15 -5.69 9.58
N HIS A 115 5.95 -5.88 8.54
CA HIS A 115 6.21 -7.20 7.97
C HIS A 115 6.79 -8.23 8.95
N PRO A 116 7.65 -7.90 9.93
CA PRO A 116 8.05 -8.84 10.97
C PRO A 116 6.87 -9.46 11.72
N LEU A 117 5.84 -8.66 12.03
CA LEU A 117 4.60 -9.15 12.66
C LEU A 117 3.79 -10.03 11.71
N VAL A 118 3.61 -9.59 10.46
CA VAL A 118 2.87 -10.35 9.44
C VAL A 118 3.51 -11.72 9.20
N TYR A 119 4.84 -11.78 9.07
CA TYR A 119 5.57 -13.04 8.90
C TYR A 119 5.50 -13.93 10.15
N ALA A 120 5.58 -13.36 11.35
CA ALA A 120 5.43 -14.14 12.58
C ALA A 120 4.05 -14.81 12.67
N GLN A 121 2.97 -14.07 12.37
CA GLN A 121 1.60 -14.59 12.31
C GLN A 121 1.45 -15.65 11.20
N GLN A 122 2.03 -15.39 10.02
CA GLN A 122 2.01 -16.32 8.89
C GLN A 122 2.68 -17.66 9.24
N HIS A 123 3.82 -17.63 9.93
CA HIS A 123 4.49 -18.84 10.39
C HIS A 123 3.71 -19.55 11.51
N ALA A 124 3.14 -18.82 12.46
CA ALA A 124 2.33 -19.42 13.52
C ALA A 124 1.10 -20.17 12.97
N ILE A 125 0.43 -19.62 11.95
CA ILE A 125 -0.68 -20.28 11.25
C ILE A 125 -0.19 -21.54 10.52
N ALA A 126 0.98 -21.47 9.89
CA ALA A 126 1.59 -22.60 9.20
C ALA A 126 1.87 -23.77 10.16
N ASP A 127 2.49 -23.46 11.29
CA ASP A 127 2.91 -24.44 12.30
C ASP A 127 1.70 -25.02 13.08
N GLY A 128 0.57 -24.32 13.07
CA GLY A 128 -0.68 -24.74 13.72
C GLY A 128 -1.35 -25.97 13.12
N GLY A 129 -0.85 -26.49 11.98
CA GLY A 129 -1.30 -27.77 11.42
C GLY A 129 -2.75 -27.78 10.93
N VAL A 130 -3.28 -26.63 10.50
CA VAL A 130 -4.66 -26.50 10.02
C VAL A 130 -4.86 -27.38 8.78
N GLU A 131 -5.81 -28.32 8.88
CA GLU A 131 -6.14 -29.26 7.80
C GLU A 131 -6.55 -28.50 6.51
N GLY A 132 -5.89 -28.81 5.39
CA GLY A 132 -6.14 -28.13 4.10
C GLY A 132 -5.35 -26.84 3.86
N LEU A 133 -4.49 -26.42 4.80
CA LEU A 133 -3.50 -25.35 4.60
C LEU A 133 -2.07 -25.93 4.53
N PRO A 134 -1.70 -26.72 3.49
CA PRO A 134 -0.33 -27.19 3.36
C PRO A 134 0.58 -25.98 3.09
N PHE A 135 1.49 -25.64 3.99
CA PHE A 135 2.43 -24.52 3.82
C PHE A 135 3.51 -24.78 2.74
N GLU A 136 3.17 -25.59 1.75
CA GLU A 136 4.00 -25.91 0.59
C GLU A 136 3.42 -25.20 -0.63
N GLY A 137 4.14 -24.19 -1.11
CA GLY A 137 3.82 -23.53 -2.37
C GLY A 137 3.69 -22.00 -2.25
N PRO A 138 4.29 -21.25 -3.19
CA PRO A 138 4.26 -19.77 -3.18
C PRO A 138 2.85 -19.16 -3.16
N TRP A 139 1.85 -19.84 -3.75
CA TRP A 139 0.49 -19.34 -3.83
C TRP A 139 -0.23 -19.32 -2.48
N LEU A 140 -0.06 -20.37 -1.67
CA LEU A 140 -0.73 -20.44 -0.37
C LEU A 140 -0.09 -19.46 0.62
N GLN A 141 1.25 -19.37 0.65
CA GLN A 141 1.95 -18.40 1.49
C GLN A 141 1.49 -16.97 1.21
N ARG A 142 1.35 -16.60 -0.08
CA ARG A 142 0.82 -15.29 -0.47
C ARG A 142 -0.63 -15.08 -0.06
N SER A 143 -1.44 -16.14 -0.05
CA SER A 143 -2.86 -16.06 0.33
C SER A 143 -3.04 -15.89 1.85
N VAL A 144 -2.20 -16.55 2.66
CA VAL A 144 -2.17 -16.36 4.12
C VAL A 144 -1.69 -14.95 4.45
N HIS A 145 -0.60 -14.50 3.83
CA HIS A 145 -0.07 -13.15 3.95
C HIS A 145 -1.14 -12.08 3.70
N ALA A 146 -1.79 -12.15 2.53
CA ALA A 146 -2.83 -11.22 2.15
C ALA A 146 -4.06 -11.28 3.08
N THR A 147 -4.34 -12.44 3.68
CA THR A 147 -5.43 -12.56 4.67
C THR A 147 -5.09 -11.81 5.95
N ILE A 148 -3.87 -11.96 6.47
CA ILE A 148 -3.40 -11.24 7.67
C ILE A 148 -3.45 -9.72 7.43
N GLU A 149 -2.96 -9.26 6.28
CA GLU A 149 -3.03 -7.84 5.90
C GLU A 149 -4.47 -7.34 5.78
N THR A 150 -5.38 -8.16 5.25
CA THR A 150 -6.82 -7.82 5.17
C THR A 150 -7.45 -7.72 6.57
N GLU A 151 -7.06 -8.56 7.52
CA GLU A 151 -7.56 -8.48 8.91
C GLU A 151 -7.08 -7.20 9.61
N ILE A 152 -5.84 -6.77 9.34
CA ILE A 152 -5.30 -5.50 9.84
C ILE A 152 -6.08 -4.32 9.22
N ASP A 153 -6.32 -4.37 7.90
CA ASP A 153 -7.16 -3.39 7.21
C ASP A 153 -8.57 -3.32 7.81
N GLU A 154 -9.23 -4.47 8.01
CA GLU A 154 -10.57 -4.54 8.62
C GLU A 154 -10.60 -3.90 10.02
N TYR A 155 -9.58 -4.19 10.83
CA TYR A 155 -9.43 -3.59 12.16
C TYR A 155 -9.30 -2.07 12.08
N LEU A 156 -8.44 -1.54 11.21
CA LEU A 156 -8.20 -0.11 11.08
C LEU A 156 -9.42 0.61 10.48
N LEU A 157 -10.06 0.04 9.47
CA LEU A 157 -11.30 0.58 8.90
C LEU A 157 -12.39 0.69 9.98
N THR A 158 -12.55 -0.35 10.80
CA THR A 158 -13.58 -0.37 11.85
C THR A 158 -13.29 0.64 12.94
N THR A 159 -12.04 0.70 13.41
CA THR A 159 -11.67 1.49 14.59
C THR A 159 -11.37 2.96 14.28
N HIS A 160 -10.90 3.28 13.07
CA HIS A 160 -10.55 4.65 12.69
C HIS A 160 -11.56 5.32 11.76
N LEU A 161 -12.24 4.56 10.89
CA LEU A 161 -13.13 5.13 9.88
C LEU A 161 -14.62 4.73 10.07
N GLY A 162 -14.93 3.85 11.01
CA GLY A 162 -16.28 3.34 11.20
C GLY A 162 -16.82 2.57 9.99
N ALA A 163 -15.92 1.99 9.18
CA ALA A 163 -16.21 1.25 7.96
C ALA A 163 -15.65 -0.18 8.03
N THR A 164 -15.94 -0.99 7.02
CA THR A 164 -15.40 -2.34 6.85
C THR A 164 -14.80 -2.46 5.45
N ALA A 165 -14.01 -3.49 5.18
CA ALA A 165 -13.51 -3.77 3.83
C ALA A 165 -14.64 -3.93 2.80
N ALA A 166 -15.84 -4.34 3.24
CA ALA A 166 -17.02 -4.46 2.39
C ALA A 166 -17.71 -3.11 2.06
N THR A 167 -17.55 -2.10 2.91
CA THR A 167 -18.25 -0.82 2.79
C THR A 167 -17.36 0.35 2.40
N TYR A 168 -16.04 0.21 2.56
CA TYR A 168 -15.07 1.25 2.24
C TYR A 168 -14.81 1.32 0.72
N PRO A 169 -15.04 2.46 0.05
CA PRO A 169 -14.81 2.61 -1.38
C PRO A 169 -13.39 3.14 -1.66
N PRO A 170 -12.38 2.27 -1.87
CA PRO A 170 -10.97 2.69 -1.97
C PRO A 170 -10.71 3.71 -3.08
N HIS A 171 -11.36 3.53 -4.23
CA HIS A 171 -11.23 4.41 -5.39
C HIS A 171 -11.74 5.84 -5.18
N GLU A 172 -12.59 6.07 -4.17
CA GLU A 172 -13.10 7.40 -3.84
C GLU A 172 -12.31 8.05 -2.71
N GLU A 173 -11.88 7.25 -1.73
CA GLU A 173 -11.36 7.76 -0.46
C GLU A 173 -9.83 7.83 -0.39
N MET A 174 -9.08 7.01 -1.14
CA MET A 174 -7.64 6.82 -0.88
C MET A 174 -6.77 8.07 -0.98
N LEU A 175 -7.18 9.05 -1.78
CA LEU A 175 -6.48 10.33 -1.93
C LEU A 175 -7.18 11.47 -1.19
N ARG A 176 -8.09 11.14 -0.26
CA ARG A 176 -8.85 12.07 0.56
C ARG A 176 -8.49 11.92 2.02
N CYS A 177 -8.08 13.02 2.60
CA CYS A 177 -8.11 13.28 4.03
C CYS A 177 -8.58 14.75 4.15
#